data_AF-A0A1X7UY93-F1
#
_entry.id   AF-A0A1X7UY93-F1
#
_cell.length_a   1.000
_cell.length_b   1.000
_cell.length_c   1.000
_cell.angle_alpha   90.00
_cell.angle_beta   90.00
_cell.angle_gamma   90.00
#
_symmetry.space_group_name_H-M   'P 1'
#
loop_
_entity.id
_entity.type
_entity.pdbx_description
1 polymer ?
#
loop_
_entity_poly.entity_id
_entity_poly.type
_entity_poly.pdbx_seq_one_letter_code
_entity_poly.pdbx_strand_id
1 'polypeptide(L)' 'MGTLKFIGDTEFAPGKWIGVALDHPQGKNDGSNKGMTYFKCKDKHGVFVWRDKMIPLIHQRA' A
#
# COMPACT_ATOMS: atom_id res chain seq x y z
N MET A 1 2.03 12.87 0.41
CA MET A 1 2.18 12.21 -0.91
C MET A 1 2.74 10.82 -0.69
N GLY A 2 2.76 9.98 -1.72
CA GLY A 2 3.27 8.62 -1.60
C GLY A 2 3.47 7.98 -2.97
N THR A 3 4.30 6.95 -2.98
CA THR A 3 4.69 6.23 -4.19
C THR A 3 4.04 4.85 -4.19
N LEU A 4 3.37 4.51 -5.29
CA LEU A 4 2.90 3.14 -5.53
C LEU A 4 4.09 2.18 -5.58
N LYS A 5 4.09 1.14 -4.75
CA LYS A 5 5.17 0.14 -4.70
C LYS A 5 4.70 -1.28 -4.96
N PHE A 6 3.41 -1.56 -4.81
CA PHE A 6 2.87 -2.90 -4.95
C PHE A 6 1.43 -2.87 -5.46
N ILE A 7 1.10 -3.77 -6.39
CA ILE A 7 -0.28 -4.15 -6.74
C ILE A 7 -0.31 -5.67 -6.85
N GLY A 8 -1.10 -6.33 -6.01
CA GLY A 8 -1.15 -7.79 -6.04
C GLY A 8 -2.00 -8.40 -4.94
N ASP A 9 -2.07 -9.72 -4.95
CA ASP A 9 -2.74 -10.49 -3.92
C ASP A 9 -1.85 -10.60 -2.68
N THR A 10 -2.46 -10.78 -1.52
CA THR A 10 -1.75 -10.84 -0.23
C THR A 10 -2.22 -12.01 0.59
N GLU A 11 -1.37 -12.54 1.46
CA GLU A 11 -1.75 -13.66 2.32
C GLU A 11 -2.69 -13.24 3.47
N PHE A 12 -2.70 -11.96 3.83
CA PHE A 12 -3.42 -11.48 5.00
C PHE A 12 -4.90 -11.20 4.73
N ALA A 13 -5.27 -10.96 3.47
CA ALA A 13 -6.65 -10.77 3.06
C ALA A 13 -6.82 -11.02 1.55
N PRO A 14 -7.96 -11.60 1.13
CA PRO A 14 -8.24 -11.86 -0.27
C PRO A 14 -8.44 -10.59 -1.10
N GLY A 15 -8.27 -10.73 -2.41
CA GLY A 15 -8.41 -9.65 -3.39
C GLY A 15 -7.12 -8.86 -3.61
N LYS A 16 -7.17 -7.94 -4.58
CA LYS A 16 -6.01 -7.13 -4.95
C LYS A 16 -5.83 -5.95 -3.99
N TRP A 17 -4.63 -5.83 -3.47
CA TRP A 17 -4.19 -4.76 -2.62
C TRP A 17 -3.19 -3.86 -3.34
N ILE A 18 -3.23 -2.59 -2.97
CA ILE A 18 -2.27 -1.59 -3.39
C ILE A 18 -1.39 -1.24 -2.18
N GLY A 19 -0.08 -1.40 -2.33
CA GLY A 19 0.92 -0.98 -1.34
C GLY A 19 1.52 0.36 -1.74
N VAL A 20 1.43 1.34 -0.83
CA VAL A 20 1.97 2.69 -1.03
C VAL A 20 3.01 2.97 0.04
N ALA A 21 4.19 3.46 -0.39
CA ALA A 21 5.18 4.04 0.49
C ALA A 21 4.92 5.54 0.62
N LEU A 22 4.54 6.00 1.81
CA LEU A 22 4.29 7.40 2.12
C LEU A 22 5.60 8.15 2.35
N ASP A 23 5.61 9.43 2.04
CA ASP A 23 6.80 10.27 2.24
C ASP A 23 7.04 10.57 3.74
N HIS A 24 5.97 10.54 4.55
CA HIS A 24 5.97 10.80 5.99
C HIS A 24 5.50 9.57 6.79
N PRO A 25 5.86 9.44 8.08
CA PRO A 25 5.55 8.27 8.92
C PRO A 25 4.09 8.24 9.40
N GLN A 26 3.15 8.27 8.44
CA GLN A 26 1.70 8.24 8.66
C GLN A 26 1.07 6.90 8.24
N GLY A 27 1.92 5.93 7.89
CA GLY A 27 1.54 4.58 7.53
C GLY A 27 1.46 3.65 8.73
N LYS A 28 1.29 2.37 8.44
CA LYS A 28 1.03 1.31 9.44
C LYS A 28 2.09 0.23 9.47
N ASN A 29 2.93 0.14 8.45
CA ASN A 29 3.93 -0.92 8.29
C ASN A 29 5.16 -0.40 7.54
N ASP A 30 6.12 -1.30 7.30
CA ASP A 30 7.33 -1.10 6.49
C ASP A 30 7.22 -1.75 5.10
N GLY A 31 6.03 -2.20 4.72
CA GLY A 31 5.75 -2.98 3.50
C GLY A 31 5.80 -4.51 3.70
N SER A 32 6.00 -4.96 4.94
CA SER A 32 5.87 -6.35 5.33
C SER A 32 4.64 -6.63 6.20
N ASN A 33 4.22 -7.89 6.26
CA ASN A 33 3.22 -8.38 7.19
C ASN A 33 3.54 -9.85 7.53
N LYS A 34 3.60 -10.19 8.83
CA LYS A 34 3.86 -11.56 9.35
C LYS A 34 5.06 -12.29 8.71
N GLY A 35 6.13 -11.56 8.39
CA GLY A 35 7.35 -12.12 7.82
C GLY A 35 7.42 -12.12 6.29
N MET A 36 6.31 -11.86 5.59
CA MET A 36 6.31 -11.67 4.14
C MET A 36 6.46 -10.21 3.77
N THR A 37 7.34 -9.93 2.83
CA THR A 37 7.60 -8.57 2.33
C THR A 37 7.00 -8.40 0.94
N TYR A 38 6.09 -7.45 0.81
CA TYR A 38 5.43 -7.13 -0.48
C TYR A 38 6.09 -5.93 -1.16
N PHE A 39 6.56 -4.97 -0.36
CA PHE A 39 7.39 -3.85 -0.79
C PHE A 39 8.28 -3.39 0.37
N LYS A 40 9.23 -2.49 0.10
CA LYS A 40 10.12 -1.93 1.12
C LYS A 40 9.90 -0.44 1.31
N CYS A 41 9.80 0.00 2.55
CA CYS A 41 9.85 1.40 2.96
C CYS A 41 10.34 1.52 4.42
N LYS A 42 10.41 2.74 4.96
CA LYS A 42 10.75 2.96 6.37
C LYS A 42 9.60 2.47 7.27
N ASP A 43 9.90 2.14 8.52
CA ASP A 43 8.86 1.82 9.51
C ASP A 43 7.83 2.94 9.60
N LYS A 44 6.55 2.57 9.64
CA LYS A 44 5.38 3.47 9.61
C LYS A 44 5.24 4.30 8.34
N HIS A 45 5.87 3.94 7.22
CA HIS A 45 5.63 4.63 5.94
C HIS A 45 4.73 3.82 4.99
N GLY A 46 4.57 2.52 5.20
CA GLY A 46 3.80 1.65 4.34
C GLY A 46 2.30 1.64 4.68
N VAL A 47 1.46 1.68 3.66
CA VAL A 47 0.02 1.41 3.78
C VAL A 47 -0.43 0.42 2.71
N PHE A 48 -1.31 -0.50 3.12
CA PHE A 48 -2.08 -1.32 2.19
C PHE A 48 -3.50 -0.78 2.11
N VAL A 49 -3.99 -0.59 0.89
CA VAL A 49 -5.34 -0.12 0.60
C VAL A 49 -6.00 -1.06 -0.39
N TRP A 50 -7.30 -1.27 -0.22
CA TRP A 50 -8.06 -2.11 -1.13
C TRP A 50 -8.20 -1.42 -2.48
N ARG A 51 -7.95 -2.15 -3.58
CA ARG A 51 -7.87 -1.58 -4.94
C ARG A 51 -9.07 -0.69 -5.28
N ASP A 52 -10.27 -1.14 -4.95
CA ASP A 52 -11.51 -0.45 -5.34
C ASP A 52 -11.72 0.86 -4.59
N LYS A 53 -11.07 1.05 -3.43
CA LYS A 53 -11.08 2.33 -2.71
C LYS A 53 -10.13 3.37 -3.31
N MET A 54 -9.16 2.96 -4.14
CA MET A 54 -8.20 3.86 -4.79
C MET A 54 -8.64 4.32 -6.19
N ILE A 55 -9.49 3.56 -6.89
CA ILE A 55 -9.96 3.91 -8.24
C ILE A 55 -10.62 5.30 -8.31
N PRO A 56 -11.41 5.75 -7.31
CA PRO A 56 -11.98 7.10 -7.31
C PRO A 56 -10.93 8.22 -7.18
N LEU A 57 -9.79 7.95 -6.52
CA LEU A 57 -8.75 8.97 -6.27
C LEU A 57 -7.85 9.21 -7.49
N ILE A 58 -7.74 8.22 -8.39
CA ILE A 58 -6.94 8.33 -9.63
C ILE A 58 -7.74 9.02 -10.75
N HIS A 59 -9.07 8.82 -10.79
CA HIS A 59 -9.93 9.44 -11.81
C HIS A 59 -10.30 10.91 -11.52
N GLN A 60 -10.07 11.43 -10.31
CA GLN A 60 -10.32 12.84 -9.98
C GLN A 60 -9.23 13.82 -10.49
N ARG A 61 -8.28 13.34 -11.30
CA ARG A 61 -7.23 14.16 -11.91
C ARG A 61 -7.12 13.94 -13.42
N ALA A 62 -8.25 13.76 -14.09
CA ALA A 62 -8.37 13.93 -15.53
C ALA A 62 -9.05 15.29 -15.81
#